data_AF-A0A939QYL6-F1
#
_entry.id   AF-A0A939QYL6-F1
#
_cell.length_a   1.000
_cell.length_b   1.000
_cell.length_c   1.000
_cell.angle_alpha   90.00
_cell.angle_beta   90.00
_cell.angle_gamma   90.00
#
_symmetry.space_group_name_H-M   'P 1'
#
loop_
_entity.id
_entity.type
_entity.pdbx_description
1 polymer ?
#
loop_
_entity_poly.entity_id
_entity_poly.type
_entity_poly.pdbx_seq_one_letter_code
_entity_poly.pdbx_strand_id
1 'polypeptide(L)'
;MESIRKTTPPEVNKQVDLSVAIANRVYALLEEKGMNQRDFAKALGKTETEVSRWLSGTHNLTIATIAKMAVVLGDDIITTTSKNPLYSLPEDNVALVAEPFLN
;
A
#
# COMPACT_ATOMS: atom_id res chain seq x y z
N MET A 1 -17.67 18.40 15.90
CA MET A 1 -16.79 17.53 15.10
C MET A 1 -15.30 17.73 15.39
N GLU A 2 -14.91 18.51 16.41
CA GLU A 2 -13.51 18.89 16.67
C GLU A 2 -12.89 18.22 17.91
N SER A 3 -13.67 17.41 18.64
CA SER A 3 -13.36 17.04 20.02
C SER A 3 -12.62 15.70 20.21
N ILE A 4 -12.26 14.99 19.13
CA ILE A 4 -11.60 13.66 19.21
C ILE A 4 -10.13 13.72 18.72
N ARG A 5 -9.64 14.88 18.27
CA ARG A 5 -8.26 15.03 17.78
C ARG A 5 -7.18 15.08 18.88
N LYS A 6 -7.54 14.96 20.17
CA LYS A 6 -6.64 15.29 21.28
C LYS A 6 -6.03 14.11 22.05
N THR A 7 -6.28 12.85 21.68
CA THR A 7 -5.77 11.69 22.45
C THR A 7 -5.21 10.58 21.56
N THR A 8 -4.85 10.91 20.32
CA THR A 8 -4.27 9.95 19.39
C THR A 8 -2.76 10.19 19.31
N PRO A 9 -1.91 9.17 19.54
CA PRO A 9 -0.47 9.32 19.45
C PRO A 9 -0.07 9.94 18.10
N PRO A 10 0.94 10.84 18.06
CA PRO A 10 1.38 11.49 16.82
C PRO A 10 1.74 10.47 15.73
N GLU A 11 2.22 9.30 16.14
CA GLU A 11 2.53 8.16 15.28
C GLU A 11 1.30 7.58 14.58
N VAL A 12 0.17 7.48 15.28
CA VAL A 12 -1.10 6.98 14.72
C VAL A 12 -1.68 7.98 13.71
N ASN A 13 -1.59 9.28 13.98
CA ASN A 13 -1.98 10.30 12.99
C ASN A 13 -1.11 10.20 11.73
N LYS A 14 0.21 10.05 11.90
CA LYS A 14 1.13 9.90 10.77
C LYS A 14 0.86 8.63 9.98
N GLN A 15 0.52 7.53 10.66
CA GLN A 15 0.14 6.27 10.03
C GLN A 15 -1.12 6.43 9.19
N VAL A 16 -2.16 7.09 9.70
CA VAL A 16 -3.38 7.37 8.95
C VAL A 16 -3.07 8.24 7.73
N ASP A 17 -2.27 9.30 7.88
CA ASP A 17 -1.88 10.17 6.76
C ASP A 17 -1.17 9.38 5.65
N LEU A 18 -0.25 8.48 6.02
CA LEU A 18 0.46 7.61 5.08
C LEU A 18 -0.50 6.63 4.39
N SER A 19 -1.39 5.99 5.14
CA SER A 19 -2.39 5.07 4.59
C SER A 19 -3.33 5.76 3.60
N VAL A 20 -3.77 6.98 3.91
CA VAL A 20 -4.59 7.78 2.99
C VAL A 20 -3.81 8.18 1.74
N ALA A 21 -2.53 8.58 1.87
CA ALA A 21 -1.69 8.90 0.72
C ALA A 21 -1.49 7.68 -0.21
N ILE A 22 -1.26 6.51 0.37
CA ILE A 22 -1.15 5.23 -0.35
C ILE A 22 -2.46 4.93 -1.08
N ALA A 23 -3.60 5.05 -0.39
CA ALA A 23 -4.91 4.80 -0.99
C ALA A 23 -5.18 5.72 -2.18
N ASN A 24 -4.90 7.02 -2.04
CA ASN A 24 -5.05 8.00 -3.11
C ASN A 24 -4.15 7.67 -4.32
N ARG A 25 -2.89 7.26 -4.07
CA ARG A 25 -1.99 6.84 -5.15
C ARG A 25 -2.52 5.61 -5.88
N VAL A 26 -3.06 4.63 -5.16
CA VAL A 26 -3.70 3.46 -5.78
C VAL A 26 -4.90 3.87 -6.62
N TYR A 27 -5.78 4.75 -6.13
CA TYR A 27 -6.91 5.24 -6.92
C TYR A 27 -6.47 5.95 -8.20
N ALA A 28 -5.45 6.80 -8.14
CA ALA A 28 -4.90 7.45 -9.34
C ALA A 28 -4.39 6.43 -10.37
N LEU A 29 -3.68 5.39 -9.92
CA LEU A 29 -3.19 4.32 -10.80
C LEU A 29 -4.33 3.48 -11.39
N LEU A 30 -5.40 3.26 -10.64
CA LEU A 30 -6.59 2.58 -11.13
C LEU A 30 -7.29 3.39 -12.22
N GLU A 31 -7.45 4.69 -12.03
CA GLU A 31 -8.02 5.59 -13.04
C GLU A 31 -7.15 5.65 -14.30
N GLU A 32 -5.83 5.77 -14.16
CA GLU A 32 -4.88 5.79 -15.28
C GLU A 32 -4.97 4.50 -16.12
N LYS A 33 -5.17 3.36 -15.46
CA LYS A 33 -5.31 2.05 -16.14
C LYS A 33 -6.74 1.74 -16.58
N GLY A 34 -7.71 2.58 -16.27
CA GLY A 34 -9.13 2.28 -16.50
C GLY A 34 -9.61 1.03 -15.75
N MET A 35 -8.93 0.66 -14.67
CA MET A 35 -9.29 -0.49 -13.84
C MET A 35 -10.27 -0.07 -12.76
N ASN A 36 -11.36 -0.80 -12.62
CA ASN A 36 -12.25 -0.62 -11.46
C ASN A 36 -11.73 -1.43 -10.26
N GLN A 37 -12.22 -1.09 -9.06
CA GLN A 37 -11.83 -1.74 -7.81
C GLN A 37 -12.08 -3.26 -7.83
N ARG A 38 -13.10 -3.71 -8.57
CA ARG A 38 -13.41 -5.14 -8.76
C ARG A 38 -12.35 -5.87 -9.57
N ASP A 39 -11.92 -5.29 -10.68
CA ASP A 39 -10.89 -5.88 -11.55
C ASP A 39 -9.53 -5.86 -10.83
N PHE A 40 -9.27 -4.84 -10.02
CA PHE A 40 -8.11 -4.80 -9.15
C PHE A 40 -8.14 -5.86 -8.04
N ALA A 41 -9.29 -6.04 -7.38
CA ALA A 41 -9.48 -7.09 -6.39
C ALA A 41 -9.28 -8.48 -7.00
N LYS A 42 -9.82 -8.72 -8.20
CA LYS A 42 -9.59 -9.95 -8.97
C LYS A 42 -8.11 -10.16 -9.30
N ALA A 43 -7.41 -9.12 -9.75
CA ALA A 43 -5.99 -9.20 -10.08
C ALA A 43 -5.11 -9.49 -8.84
N LEU A 44 -5.54 -9.03 -7.66
CA LEU A 44 -4.90 -9.33 -6.39
C LEU A 44 -5.29 -10.70 -5.80
N GLY A 45 -6.30 -11.38 -6.36
CA GLY A 45 -6.87 -12.59 -5.78
C GLY A 45 -7.57 -12.34 -4.43
N LYS A 46 -8.15 -11.14 -4.26
CA LYS A 46 -8.76 -10.67 -3.01
C LYS A 46 -10.20 -10.21 -3.24
N THR A 47 -10.93 -10.03 -2.14
CA THR A 47 -12.31 -9.54 -2.20
C THR A 47 -12.35 -8.01 -2.34
N GLU A 48 -13.36 -7.49 -3.03
CA GLU A 48 -13.60 -6.04 -3.12
C GLU A 48 -13.70 -5.39 -1.74
N THR A 49 -14.30 -6.10 -0.78
CA THR A 49 -14.42 -5.66 0.61
C THR A 49 -13.05 -5.50 1.29
N GLU A 50 -12.11 -6.43 1.08
CA GLU A 50 -10.74 -6.29 1.60
C GLU A 50 -10.02 -5.11 0.97
N VAL A 51 -10.09 -4.96 -0.35
CA VAL A 51 -9.48 -3.83 -1.06
C VAL A 51 -10.10 -2.50 -0.60
N SER A 52 -11.41 -2.46 -0.39
CA SER A 52 -12.09 -1.28 0.15
C SER A 52 -11.61 -0.93 1.57
N ARG A 53 -11.40 -1.92 2.44
CA ARG A 53 -10.80 -1.71 3.77
C ARG A 53 -9.35 -1.25 3.70
N TRP A 54 -8.59 -1.68 2.71
CA TRP A 54 -7.22 -1.21 2.51
C TRP A 54 -7.20 0.26 2.09
N LEU A 55 -8.13 0.64 1.20
CA LEU A 55 -8.24 2.00 0.69
C LEU A 55 -9.01 2.97 1.61
N SER A 56 -9.61 2.48 2.70
CA SER A 56 -10.27 3.35 3.68
C SER A 56 -9.29 4.14 4.56
N GLY A 57 -7.99 3.80 4.53
CA GLY A 57 -6.95 4.46 5.33
C GLY A 57 -6.97 4.10 6.82
N THR A 58 -7.92 3.25 7.25
CA THR A 58 -8.10 2.84 8.66
C THR A 58 -7.53 1.47 8.96
N HIS A 59 -7.14 0.70 7.94
CA HIS A 59 -6.53 -0.61 8.10
C HIS A 59 -5.01 -0.52 8.00
N ASN A 60 -4.31 -1.30 8.81
CA ASN A 60 -2.86 -1.41 8.71
C ASN A 60 -2.49 -2.17 7.44
N LEU A 61 -1.74 -1.55 6.54
CA LEU A 61 -1.21 -2.17 5.33
C LEU A 61 0.22 -2.64 5.59
N THR A 62 0.51 -3.89 5.25
CA THR A 62 1.88 -4.37 5.26
C THR A 62 2.58 -3.94 3.97
N ILE A 63 3.91 -3.77 4.06
CA ILE A 63 4.74 -3.48 2.88
C ILE A 63 4.55 -4.56 1.81
N ALA A 64 4.40 -5.83 2.20
CA ALA A 64 4.13 -6.94 1.28
C ALA A 64 2.81 -6.74 0.49
N THR A 65 1.75 -6.24 1.12
CA THR A 65 0.49 -5.94 0.43
C THR A 65 0.69 -4.78 -0.56
N ILE A 66 1.37 -3.72 -0.15
CA ILE A 66 1.64 -2.57 -1.02
C ILE A 66 2.51 -2.98 -2.22
N ALA A 67 3.51 -3.83 -2.01
CA ALA A 67 4.33 -4.37 -3.09
C ALA A 67 3.51 -5.19 -4.09
N LYS A 68 2.58 -6.05 -3.61
CA LYS A 68 1.66 -6.78 -4.51
C LYS A 68 0.78 -5.84 -5.33
N MET A 69 0.26 -4.79 -4.70
CA MET A 69 -0.52 -3.76 -5.39
C MET A 69 0.32 -3.05 -6.45
N ALA A 70 1.57 -2.68 -6.14
CA ALA A 70 2.48 -2.03 -7.09
C ALA A 70 2.80 -2.94 -8.29
N VAL A 71 3.02 -4.23 -8.07
CA VAL A 71 3.23 -5.21 -9.14
C VAL A 71 2.00 -5.35 -10.03
N VAL A 72 0.80 -5.46 -9.44
CA VAL A 72 -0.46 -5.55 -10.21
C VAL A 72 -0.74 -4.27 -11.00
N LEU A 73 -0.47 -3.11 -10.39
CA LEU A 73 -0.63 -1.81 -11.03
C LEU A 73 0.53 -1.47 -11.96
N GLY A 74 1.64 -2.22 -11.94
CA GLY A 74 2.83 -2.00 -12.75
C GLY A 74 3.50 -0.63 -12.53
N ASP A 75 3.28 0.00 -11.37
CA ASP A 75 3.88 1.27 -11.00
C ASP A 75 4.07 1.35 -9.47
N ASP A 76 5.03 2.16 -9.04
CA ASP A 76 5.36 2.35 -7.64
C ASP A 76 4.27 3.16 -6.91
N ILE A 77 3.77 2.57 -5.82
CA ILE A 77 2.80 3.20 -4.92
C ILE A 77 3.51 4.07 -3.87
N ILE A 78 4.69 3.65 -3.41
CA ILE A 78 5.49 4.40 -2.44
C ILE A 78 6.80 4.80 -3.11
N THR A 79 7.04 6.10 -3.18
CA THR A 79 8.31 6.67 -3.60
C THR A 79 8.97 7.39 -2.42
N THR A 80 10.25 7.14 -2.19
CA THR A 80 11.01 7.82 -1.14
C THR A 80 11.64 9.08 -1.71
N THR A 81 11.63 10.17 -0.94
CA THR A 81 12.33 11.41 -1.34
C THR A 81 13.82 11.20 -1.10
N SER A 82 14.51 10.63 -2.09
CA SER A 82 15.93 10.33 -2.03
C SER A 82 16.74 11.63 -1.95
N LYS A 83 17.14 12.03 -0.74
CA LYS A 83 18.38 12.77 -0.57
C LYS A 83 19.41 11.79 -0.01
N ASN A 84 20.21 11.25 -0.94
CA ASN A 84 21.40 10.39 -0.79
C ASN A 84 21.16 8.88 -1.06
N PRO A 85 21.94 8.22 -1.95
CA PRO A 85 21.92 6.77 -2.10
C PRO A 85 22.78 6.15 -0.97
N LEU A 86 22.52 4.96 -0.45
CA LEU A 86 23.00 3.71 -1.03
C LEU A 86 22.58 2.56 -0.09
N TYR A 87 21.63 1.74 -0.52
CA TYR A 87 21.67 0.31 -0.26
C TYR A 87 21.21 -0.36 -1.56
N SER A 88 22.15 -0.84 -2.35
CA SER A 88 21.84 -1.74 -3.47
C SER A 88 21.37 -3.05 -2.85
N LEU A 89 20.11 -3.42 -3.07
CA LEU A 89 19.67 -4.79 -2.77
C LEU A 89 20.59 -5.73 -3.55
N PRO A 90 21.31 -6.65 -2.88
CA PRO A 90 22.09 -7.66 -3.59
C PRO A 90 21.14 -8.47 -4.47
N GLU A 91 21.43 -8.54 -5.77
CA GLU A 91 20.57 -9.20 -6.78
C GLU A 91 20.21 -10.64 -6.39
N ASP A 92 21.03 -11.29 -5.57
CA ASP A 92 20.87 -12.68 -5.11
C ASP A 92 19.72 -12.90 -4.08
N ASN A 93 19.18 -11.87 -3.45
CA ASN A 93 18.18 -12.03 -2.37
C ASN A 93 16.71 -11.96 -2.83
N VAL A 94 16.43 -11.70 -4.10
CA VAL A 94 15.05 -11.60 -4.62
C VAL A 94 14.33 -12.96 -4.61
N ALA A 95 15.08 -14.07 -4.67
CA ALA A 95 14.53 -15.42 -4.69
C ALA A 95 14.13 -15.97 -3.30
N LEU A 96 14.68 -15.43 -2.20
CA LEU A 96 14.52 -16.01 -0.84
C LEU A 96 13.28 -15.51 -0.08
N VAL A 97 12.61 -14.47 -0.58
CA VAL A 97 11.40 -13.88 0.03
C VAL A 97 10.08 -14.43 -0.56
N ALA A 98 10.16 -15.39 -1.49
CA ALA A 98 9.01 -15.99 -2.17
C ALA A 98 8.46 -17.27 -1.48
N GLU A 99 8.81 -17.54 -0.23
CA GLU A 99 8.18 -18.60 0.57
C GLU A 99 6.89 -18.05 1.21
N PRO A 100 5.75 -18.75 1.11
CA PRO A 100 4.50 -18.29 1.70
C PRO A 100 4.61 -18.34 3.22
N PHE A 101 4.55 -17.19 3.89
CA PHE A 101 4.27 -17.12 5.32
C PHE A 101 2.84 -17.62 5.56
N LEU A 102 2.68 -18.95 5.59
CA LEU A 102 1.56 -19.63 6.20
C LEU A 102 1.77 -19.58 7.71
N ASN A 103 0.83 -18.94 8.42
CA ASN A 103 0.42 -19.39 9.75
C ASN A 103 -1.06 -19.07 9.92
#